data_AF-A0A316RJK6-F1
#
_entry.id   AF-A0A316RJK6-F1
#
_cell.length_a   1.000
_cell.length_b   1.000
_cell.length_c   1.000
_cell.angle_alpha   90.00
_cell.angle_beta   90.00
_cell.angle_gamma   90.00
#
_symmetry.space_group_name_H-M   'P 1'
#
loop_
_entity.id
_entity.type
_entity.pdbx_description
1 polymer ?
#
loop_
_entity_poly.entity_id
_entity_poly.type
_entity_poly.pdbx_seq_one_letter_code
_entity_poly.pdbx_strand_id
1 'polypeptide(L)'
;MNHTELQQEFEQTVRRHFQTALQDYRIQNPRFLRQADRSGGVAAAKAQISRGESESFEALYAAGRLDLSLESAVVSSRYHPLFTDDEVDRCLALLCEAGYFQLP
;
A
#
# COMPACT_ATOMS: atom_id res chain seq x y z
N MET A 1 17.17 7.48 10.56
CA MET A 1 15.84 7.91 10.13
C MET A 1 14.97 8.01 11.37
N ASN A 2 14.39 9.18 11.64
CA ASN A 2 13.44 9.36 12.73
C ASN A 2 12.03 8.92 12.28
N HIS A 3 11.08 8.84 13.21
CA HIS A 3 9.73 8.35 12.92
C HIS A 3 9.00 9.19 11.86
N THR A 4 9.17 10.52 11.88
CA THR A 4 8.55 11.44 10.91
C THR A 4 9.13 11.28 9.50
N GLU A 5 10.44 11.12 9.37
CA GLU A 5 11.10 10.84 8.10
C GLU A 5 10.60 9.53 7.49
N LEU A 6 10.43 8.49 8.33
CA LEU A 6 9.91 7.20 7.88
C LEU A 6 8.47 7.30 7.37
N GLN A 7 7.61 8.07 8.06
CA GLN A 7 6.23 8.33 7.60
C GLN A 7 6.21 9.06 6.24
N GLN A 8 7.06 10.07 6.06
CA GLN A 8 7.16 10.82 4.80
C GLN A 8 7.68 9.93 3.66
N GLU A 9 8.68 9.10 3.94
CA GLU A 9 9.20 8.16 2.95
C GLU A 9 8.17 7.11 2.55
N PHE A 10 7.41 6.58 3.52
CA PHE A 10 6.30 5.68 3.23
C PHE A 10 5.29 6.34 2.29
N GLU A 11 4.85 7.56 2.61
CA GLU A 11 3.90 8.29 1.78
C GLU A 11 4.44 8.52 0.36
N GLN A 12 5.69 8.97 0.22
CA GLN A 12 6.31 9.18 -1.09
C GLN A 12 6.45 7.88 -1.89
N THR A 13 6.65 6.74 -1.21
CA THR A 13 6.75 5.43 -1.86
C THR A 13 5.40 4.99 -2.40
N VAL A 14 4.35 5.06 -1.59
CA VAL A 14 2.98 4.74 -2.03
C VAL A 14 2.52 5.69 -3.15
N ARG A 15 2.81 7.00 -3.05
CA ARG A 15 2.49 7.94 -4.12
C ARG A 15 3.21 7.61 -5.43
N ARG A 16 4.47 7.19 -5.37
CA ARG A 16 5.22 6.72 -6.56
C ARG A 16 4.60 5.46 -7.14
N HIS A 17 4.23 4.48 -6.31
CA HIS A 17 3.55 3.28 -6.78
C HIS A 17 2.26 3.63 -7.53
N PHE A 18 1.45 4.52 -6.95
CA PHE A 18 0.18 4.94 -7.56
C PHE A 18 0.36 5.81 -8.80
N GLN A 19 1.43 6.58 -8.86
CA GLN A 19 1.81 7.28 -10.08
C GLN A 19 2.15 6.28 -11.19
N THR A 20 2.96 5.25 -10.93
CA THR A 20 3.24 4.17 -11.89
C THR A 20 1.98 3.42 -12.29
N ALA A 21 1.13 3.06 -11.32
CA ALA A 21 -0.15 2.39 -11.58
C ALA A 21 -1.05 3.23 -12.50
N LEU A 22 -1.08 4.55 -12.32
CA LEU A 22 -1.84 5.46 -13.17
C LEU A 22 -1.25 5.60 -14.58
N GLN A 23 0.07 5.77 -14.69
CA GLN A 23 0.74 6.04 -15.95
C GLN A 23 0.75 4.80 -16.86
N ASP A 24 1.10 3.64 -16.30
CA ASP A 24 1.39 2.44 -17.07
C ASP A 24 0.17 1.51 -17.15
N TYR A 25 -0.72 1.54 -16.15
CA TYR A 25 -1.87 0.62 -16.04
C TYR A 25 -3.23 1.32 -16.01
N ARG A 26 -3.27 2.66 -16.02
CA ARG A 26 -4.49 3.48 -15.91
C ARG A 26 -5.32 3.22 -14.64
N ILE A 27 -4.69 2.69 -13.59
CA ILE A 27 -5.34 2.39 -12.31
C ILE A 27 -5.26 3.62 -11.41
N GLN A 28 -6.41 4.03 -10.85
CA GLN A 28 -6.53 5.23 -10.02
C GLN A 28 -6.63 4.88 -8.53
N ASN A 29 -6.13 5.78 -7.69
CA ASN A 29 -6.14 5.65 -6.22
C ASN A 29 -6.69 6.92 -5.51
N PRO A 30 -7.88 7.41 -5.89
CA PRO A 30 -8.34 8.73 -5.47
C PRO A 30 -8.69 8.81 -3.98
N ARG A 31 -9.09 7.71 -3.33
CA ARG A 31 -9.43 7.72 -1.90
C ARG A 31 -8.17 7.81 -1.06
N PHE A 32 -7.14 7.03 -1.39
CA PHE A 32 -5.86 7.14 -0.68
C PHE A 32 -5.25 8.53 -0.85
N LEU A 33 -5.14 9.03 -2.09
CA LEU A 33 -4.49 10.33 -2.34
C LEU A 33 -5.19 11.47 -1.59
N ARG A 34 -6.53 11.52 -1.64
CA ARG A 34 -7.33 12.51 -0.92
C ARG A 34 -7.15 12.41 0.59
N GLN A 35 -7.06 11.20 1.14
CA GLN A 35 -6.88 11.00 2.57
C GLN A 35 -5.45 11.32 3.01
N ALA A 36 -4.45 10.98 2.20
CA ALA A 36 -3.05 11.30 2.44
C ALA A 36 -2.84 12.83 2.48
N ASP A 37 -3.46 13.57 1.56
CA ASP A 37 -3.41 15.05 1.57
C ASP A 37 -4.02 15.67 2.84
N ARG A 38 -4.96 14.98 3.50
CA ARG A 38 -5.67 15.48 4.70
C ARG A 38 -5.02 15.06 6.02
N SER A 39 -4.50 13.84 6.11
CA SER A 39 -4.06 13.22 7.37
C SER A 39 -2.69 12.55 7.31
N GLY A 40 -1.99 12.63 6.17
CA GLY A 40 -0.71 11.95 5.93
C GLY A 40 -0.88 10.51 5.45
N GLY A 41 0.15 10.00 4.77
CA GLY A 41 0.12 8.69 4.11
C GLY A 41 -0.11 7.50 5.04
N VAL A 42 0.47 7.51 6.24
CA VAL A 42 0.31 6.39 7.20
C VAL A 42 -1.11 6.31 7.73
N ALA A 43 -1.70 7.45 8.15
CA ALA A 43 -3.08 7.47 8.62
C ALA A 43 -4.06 7.08 7.50
N ALA A 44 -3.77 7.49 6.26
CA ALA A 44 -4.54 7.09 5.09
C ALA A 44 -4.46 5.58 4.84
N ALA A 45 -3.26 5.00 4.93
CA ALA A 45 -3.04 3.57 4.77
C ALA A 45 -3.81 2.76 5.81
N LYS A 46 -3.65 3.08 7.11
CA LYS A 46 -4.37 2.43 8.21
C LYS A 46 -5.88 2.50 8.02
N ALA A 47 -6.40 3.64 7.56
CA ALA A 47 -7.82 3.81 7.28
C ALA A 47 -8.32 2.95 6.11
N GLN A 48 -7.48 2.65 5.11
CA GLN A 48 -7.87 1.73 4.03
C GLN A 48 -7.78 0.27 4.46
N ILE A 49 -6.64 -0.18 4.99
CA ILE A 49 -6.40 -1.60 5.33
C ILE A 49 -7.26 -2.12 6.50
N SER A 50 -7.82 -1.22 7.31
CA SER A 50 -8.82 -1.56 8.34
C SER A 50 -10.17 -1.96 7.75
N ARG A 51 -10.43 -1.67 6.47
CA ARG A 51 -11.66 -2.01 5.76
C ARG A 51 -11.53 -3.25 4.86
N GLY A 52 -10.35 -3.88 4.84
CA GLY A 52 -10.01 -4.98 3.93
C GLY A 52 -8.95 -4.55 2.94
N GLU A 53 -9.05 -5.05 1.71
CA GLU A 53 -8.17 -4.68 0.60
C GLU A 53 -8.33 -3.21 0.17
N SER A 54 -7.25 -2.64 -0.35
CA SER A 54 -7.21 -1.29 -0.89
C SER A 54 -8.03 -1.17 -2.18
N GLU A 55 -8.47 0.05 -2.49
CA GLU A 55 -9.40 0.29 -3.61
C GLU A 55 -8.87 -0.12 -4.99
N SER A 56 -7.55 -0.25 -5.14
CA SER A 56 -6.88 -0.63 -6.38
C SER A 56 -6.37 -2.08 -6.37
N PHE A 57 -6.56 -2.81 -5.28
CA PHE A 57 -5.98 -4.14 -5.08
C PHE A 57 -6.39 -5.10 -6.21
N GLU A 58 -7.69 -5.24 -6.47
CA GLU A 58 -8.22 -6.12 -7.52
C GLU A 58 -7.68 -5.74 -8.92
N ALA A 59 -7.64 -4.44 -9.23
CA ALA A 59 -7.14 -3.96 -10.51
C ALA A 59 -5.63 -4.21 -10.68
N LEU A 60 -4.85 -4.05 -9.61
CA LEU A 60 -3.42 -4.32 -9.60
C LEU A 60 -3.13 -5.82 -9.65
N TYR A 61 -3.97 -6.64 -8.99
CA TYR A 61 -3.92 -8.09 -9.08
C TYR A 61 -4.14 -8.56 -10.51
N ALA A 62 -5.20 -8.08 -11.18
CA ALA A 62 -5.48 -8.39 -12.58
C ALA A 62 -4.35 -7.94 -13.52
N ALA A 63 -3.63 -6.87 -13.18
CA ALA A 63 -2.48 -6.37 -13.92
C ALA A 63 -1.16 -7.11 -13.59
N GLY A 64 -1.15 -8.03 -12.61
CA GLY A 64 0.07 -8.67 -12.12
C GLY A 64 1.05 -7.71 -11.44
N ARG A 65 0.55 -6.60 -10.90
CA ARG A 65 1.33 -5.49 -10.32
C ARG A 65 1.00 -5.22 -8.86
N LEU A 66 0.80 -6.28 -8.08
CA LEU A 66 0.63 -6.17 -6.63
C LEU A 66 1.84 -5.53 -5.93
N ASP A 67 3.01 -5.47 -6.58
CA ASP A 67 4.16 -4.69 -6.10
C ASP A 67 3.84 -3.19 -5.94
N LEU A 68 2.90 -2.66 -6.74
CA LEU A 68 2.42 -1.28 -6.66
C LEU A 68 1.25 -1.08 -5.68
N SER A 69 0.80 -2.12 -4.99
CA SER A 69 -0.31 -2.03 -4.06
C SER A 69 0.06 -1.28 -2.78
N LEU A 70 -0.96 -0.91 -1.99
CA LEU A 70 -0.74 -0.36 -0.66
C LEU A 70 -0.24 -1.46 0.29
N GLU A 71 -0.79 -2.66 0.14
CA GLU A 71 -0.48 -3.85 0.92
C GLU A 71 0.99 -4.22 0.80
N SER A 72 1.56 -4.21 -0.41
CA SER A 72 2.98 -4.48 -0.64
C SER A 72 3.88 -3.47 0.08
N ALA A 73 3.47 -2.20 0.14
CA ALA A 73 4.18 -1.18 0.89
C ALA A 73 4.06 -1.41 2.40
N VAL A 74 2.89 -1.79 2.91
CA VAL A 74 2.69 -2.06 4.35
C VAL A 74 3.51 -3.26 4.84
N VAL A 75 3.58 -4.35 4.07
CA VAL A 75 4.32 -5.56 4.48
C VAL A 75 5.84 -5.41 4.39
N SER A 76 6.34 -4.36 3.74
CA SER A 76 7.76 -4.08 3.65
C SER A 76 8.35 -3.92 5.05
N SER A 77 9.36 -4.74 5.38
CA SER A 77 10.06 -4.72 6.68
C SER A 77 10.60 -3.34 7.06
N ARG A 78 10.86 -2.51 6.06
CA ARG A 78 11.28 -1.12 6.23
C ARG A 78 10.26 -0.25 6.97
N TYR A 79 8.98 -0.50 6.77
CA TYR A 79 7.88 0.31 7.31
C TYR A 79 7.15 -0.35 8.46
N HIS A 80 7.55 -1.56 8.89
CA HIS A 80 6.97 -2.24 10.06
C HIS A 80 6.83 -1.35 11.30
N PRO A 81 7.79 -0.45 11.67
CA PRO A 81 7.61 0.44 12.81
C PRO A 81 6.44 1.45 12.71
N LEU A 82 5.82 1.59 11.54
CA LEU A 82 4.65 2.47 11.31
C LEU A 82 3.32 1.73 11.50
N PHE A 83 3.33 0.40 11.50
CA PHE A 83 2.16 -0.47 11.50
C PHE A 83 2.20 -1.43 12.69
N THR A 84 1.04 -1.96 13.07
CA THR A 84 0.99 -3.05 14.06
C THR A 84 1.19 -4.39 13.35
N ASP A 85 1.60 -5.41 14.11
CA ASP A 85 1.74 -6.77 13.56
C ASP A 85 0.44 -7.24 12.91
N ASP A 86 -0.72 -7.02 13.55
CA ASP A 86 -2.05 -7.33 12.98
C ASP A 86 -2.35 -6.63 11.64
N GLU A 87 -1.84 -5.41 11.43
CA GLU A 87 -2.02 -4.65 10.19
C GLU A 87 -1.15 -5.24 9.08
N VAL A 88 0.10 -5.60 9.42
CA VAL A 88 1.05 -6.24 8.51
C VAL A 88 0.56 -7.64 8.13
N ASP A 89 0.15 -8.45 9.11
CA ASP A 89 -0.30 -9.82 8.89
C ASP A 89 -1.54 -9.89 8.00
N ARG A 90 -2.48 -8.94 8.15
CA ARG A 90 -3.64 -8.85 7.26
C ARG A 90 -3.24 -8.56 5.82
N CYS A 91 -2.35 -7.59 5.60
CA CYS A 91 -1.84 -7.26 4.27
C CYS A 91 -1.05 -8.43 3.68
N LEU A 92 -0.27 -9.12 4.51
CA LEU A 92 0.51 -10.28 4.12
C LEU A 92 -0.41 -11.44 3.69
N ALA A 93 -1.47 -11.71 4.45
CA ALA A 93 -2.45 -12.73 4.11
C ALA A 93 -3.09 -12.46 2.75
N LEU A 94 -3.55 -11.23 2.49
CA LEU A 94 -4.12 -10.83 1.19
C LEU A 94 -3.14 -11.06 0.03
N LEU A 95 -1.88 -10.66 0.20
CA LEU A 95 -0.84 -10.84 -0.82
C LEU A 95 -0.52 -12.33 -1.04
N CYS A 96 -0.48 -13.13 0.02
CA CYS A 96 -0.27 -14.58 -0.07
C CYS A 96 -1.42 -15.28 -0.79
N GLU A 97 -2.67 -14.95 -0.45
CA GLU A 97 -3.87 -15.48 -1.11
C GLU A 97 -3.91 -15.10 -2.60
N ALA A 98 -3.43 -13.90 -2.94
CA ALA A 98 -3.27 -13.44 -4.30
C ALA A 98 -2.01 -13.98 -5.00
N GLY A 99 -1.25 -14.90 -4.39
CA GLY A 99 -0.08 -15.53 -4.99
C GLY A 99 1.12 -14.60 -5.21
N TYR A 100 1.15 -13.42 -4.59
CA TYR A 100 2.21 -12.42 -4.79
C TYR A 100 3.62 -12.95 -4.45
N PHE A 101 3.73 -13.72 -3.36
CA PHE A 101 4.99 -14.33 -2.93
C PHE A 101 5.26 -15.69 -3.59
N GLN A 102 4.33 -16.19 -4.41
CA GLN A 102 4.46 -17.46 -5.12
C GLN A 102 4.92 -17.27 -6.57
N LEU A 103 5.39 -16.08 -6.93
CA LEU A 103 5.96 -15.83 -8.25
C LEU A 103 7.19 -16.75 -8.47
N PRO A 104 7.22 -17.51 -9.58
CA PRO A 104 8.25 -18.51 -9.89
C PRO A 104 9.62 -17.92 -10.23
#